data_AF-D3Q1Q3-F1
#
_entry.id   AF-D3Q1Q3-F1
#
_cell.length_a   1.000
_cell.length_b   1.000
_cell.length_c   1.000
_cell.angle_alpha   90.00
_cell.angle_beta   90.00
_cell.angle_gamma   90.00
#
_symmetry.space_group_name_H-M   'P 1'
#
loop_
_entity.id
_entity.type
_entity.pdbx_description
1 polymer ?
#
loop_
_entity_poly.entity_id
_entity_poly.type
_entity_poly.pdbx_seq_one_letter_code
_entity_poly.pdbx_strand_id
1 'polypeptide(L)'
;MTTNHEVLEQRYRRLLRVYPGRYRRERGEEIVGTYMDCAAEDRKRPTLADVGDIAKAGLLQRLRHAPEGLPGGMRVAAAAALSVVTAVSFVFTLRVEMSPPPGGTEFDTFGAFQSPAVILWALWMAVGLSAAFLPGRVTRGLVLVPMAATLAYIPIAYLTYYASPPMFSVIPLAVFGALVLAWPKTPHWTMRVAPPVSLLLALGAFGITEPHRTYRTGDVVLDLPVLVLLALGAIVIAGVVEYFTRRTTRTLWAASVLLLPAVWFATYSLAGTRMSAGDWNVAASGTYVTTAVNFGLMALAIPLVALAWSHWRAAKR
;
A
#
# COMPACT_ATOMS: atom_id res chain seq x y z
N MET A 1 -39.59 -13.56 21.58
CA MET A 1 -38.97 -12.24 21.78
C MET A 1 -37.53 -12.50 22.20
N THR A 2 -36.55 -12.30 21.32
CA THR A 2 -35.15 -12.38 21.73
C THR A 2 -34.82 -11.14 22.56
N THR A 3 -34.20 -11.32 23.72
CA THR A 3 -33.84 -10.20 24.59
C THR A 3 -32.74 -9.37 23.93
N ASN A 4 -32.66 -8.07 24.26
CA ASN A 4 -31.59 -7.20 23.71
C ASN A 4 -30.19 -7.77 24.00
N HIS A 5 -30.06 -8.48 25.12
CA HIS A 5 -28.87 -9.17 25.57
C HIS A 5 -28.45 -10.31 24.61
N GLU A 6 -29.37 -11.20 24.24
CA GLU A 6 -29.12 -12.28 23.26
C GLU A 6 -28.70 -11.74 21.88
N VAL A 7 -29.34 -10.66 21.44
CA VAL A 7 -29.01 -10.01 20.16
C VAL A 7 -27.61 -9.40 20.18
N LEU A 8 -27.21 -8.81 21.30
CA LEU A 8 -25.87 -8.22 21.47
C LEU A 8 -24.80 -9.31 21.51
N GLU A 9 -25.01 -10.37 22.30
CA GLU A 9 -24.11 -11.51 22.43
C GLU A 9 -23.83 -12.16 21.08
N GLN A 10 -24.88 -12.37 20.26
CA GLN A 10 -24.73 -12.97 18.94
C GLN A 10 -23.96 -12.06 17.97
N ARG A 11 -24.04 -10.74 18.13
CA ARG A 11 -23.21 -9.78 17.37
C ARG A 11 -21.74 -9.86 17.79
N TYR A 12 -21.43 -9.96 19.08
CA TYR A 12 -20.06 -10.18 19.54
C TYR A 12 -19.48 -11.51 19.06
N ARG A 13 -20.26 -12.62 19.11
CA ARG A 13 -19.85 -13.90 18.52
C ARG A 13 -19.57 -13.79 17.02
N ARG A 14 -20.32 -12.96 16.29
CA ARG A 14 -20.04 -12.70 14.86
C ARG A 14 -18.74 -11.91 14.65
N LEU A 15 -18.44 -10.94 15.51
CA LEU A 15 -17.17 -10.18 15.49
C LEU A 15 -15.96 -11.06 15.80
N LEU A 16 -16.09 -12.06 16.67
CA LEU A 16 -15.03 -13.03 16.97
C LEU A 16 -14.60 -13.90 15.76
N ARG A 17 -15.26 -13.80 14.61
CA ARG A 17 -14.78 -14.42 13.35
C ARG A 17 -13.39 -13.91 12.93
N VAL A 18 -12.99 -12.72 13.40
CA VAL A 18 -11.64 -12.19 13.17
C VAL A 18 -10.57 -13.02 13.90
N TYR A 19 -10.87 -13.74 14.97
CA TYR A 19 -9.90 -14.62 15.64
C TYR A 19 -9.66 -15.93 14.86
N PRO A 20 -8.48 -16.56 14.99
CA PRO A 20 -8.25 -17.92 14.50
C PRO A 20 -9.26 -18.91 15.08
N GLY A 21 -9.71 -19.88 14.28
CA GLY A 21 -10.77 -20.81 14.68
C GLY A 21 -10.45 -21.61 15.95
N ARG A 22 -9.19 -22.01 16.14
CA ARG A 22 -8.73 -22.69 17.37
C ARG A 22 -8.86 -21.79 18.60
N TYR A 23 -8.34 -20.57 18.49
CA TYR A 23 -8.39 -19.58 19.58
C TYR A 23 -9.83 -19.21 19.96
N ARG A 24 -10.71 -19.05 18.97
CA ARG A 24 -12.14 -18.81 19.22
C ARG A 24 -12.82 -19.96 19.95
N ARG A 25 -12.43 -21.22 19.69
CA ARG A 25 -12.98 -22.38 20.43
C ARG A 25 -12.49 -22.43 21.88
N GLU A 26 -11.23 -22.06 22.11
CA GLU A 26 -10.61 -22.14 23.44
C GLU A 26 -10.97 -20.95 24.34
N ARG A 27 -11.08 -19.74 23.77
CA ARG A 27 -11.20 -18.47 24.51
C ARG A 27 -12.41 -17.62 24.10
N GLY A 28 -13.22 -18.08 23.14
CA GLY A 28 -14.29 -17.26 22.56
C GLY A 28 -15.36 -16.86 23.57
N GLU A 29 -15.83 -17.80 24.39
CA GLU A 29 -16.84 -17.53 25.42
C GLU A 29 -16.31 -16.57 26.51
N GLU A 30 -15.04 -16.69 26.92
CA GLU A 30 -14.39 -15.75 27.87
C GLU A 30 -14.38 -14.31 27.32
N ILE A 31 -14.02 -14.16 26.03
CA ILE A 31 -13.95 -12.85 25.39
C ILE A 31 -15.35 -12.24 25.23
N VAL A 32 -16.35 -13.03 24.81
CA VAL A 32 -17.74 -12.53 24.74
C VAL A 32 -18.24 -12.13 26.11
N GLY A 33 -18.02 -12.96 27.15
CA GLY A 33 -18.38 -12.65 28.53
C GLY A 33 -17.82 -11.30 28.97
N THR A 34 -16.52 -11.06 28.73
CA THR A 34 -15.86 -9.80 29.09
C THR A 34 -16.52 -8.57 28.42
N TYR A 35 -16.90 -8.65 27.15
CA TYR A 35 -17.59 -7.54 26.46
C TYR A 35 -19.07 -7.40 26.85
N MET A 36 -19.72 -8.49 27.27
CA MET A 36 -21.09 -8.46 27.80
C MET A 36 -21.11 -7.85 29.21
N ASP A 37 -20.13 -8.16 30.05
CA ASP A 37 -19.98 -7.59 31.40
C ASP A 37 -19.69 -6.08 31.37
N CYS A 38 -18.99 -5.61 30.34
CA CYS A 38 -18.71 -4.18 30.12
C CYS A 38 -19.84 -3.43 29.38
N ALA A 39 -20.88 -4.13 28.89
CA ALA A 39 -21.97 -3.50 28.16
C ALA A 39 -23.07 -3.01 29.11
N ALA A 40 -23.63 -1.83 28.84
CA ALA A 40 -24.83 -1.35 29.54
C ALA A 40 -26.03 -2.29 29.28
N GLU A 41 -26.91 -2.45 30.28
CA GLU A 41 -28.04 -3.40 30.27
C GLU A 41 -29.01 -3.22 29.09
N ASP A 42 -29.10 -2.01 28.53
CA ASP A 42 -29.98 -1.64 27.42
C ASP A 42 -29.29 -1.66 26.04
N ARG A 43 -27.99 -1.96 25.98
CA ARG A 43 -27.19 -1.91 24.74
C ARG A 43 -27.61 -3.02 23.77
N LYS A 44 -27.97 -2.64 22.54
CA LYS A 44 -28.39 -3.58 21.47
C LYS A 44 -27.32 -3.85 20.41
N ARG A 45 -26.25 -3.05 20.38
CA ARG A 45 -25.18 -3.13 19.36
C ARG A 45 -23.80 -2.91 19.99
N PRO A 46 -22.77 -3.62 19.52
CA PRO A 46 -21.38 -3.30 19.85
C PRO A 46 -21.05 -1.86 19.46
N THR A 47 -20.22 -1.20 20.27
CA THR A 47 -19.71 0.12 19.91
C THR A 47 -18.62 0.01 18.84
N LEU A 48 -18.31 1.11 18.16
CA LEU A 48 -17.18 1.14 17.21
C LEU A 48 -15.85 0.84 17.90
N ALA A 49 -15.71 1.21 19.19
CA ALA A 49 -14.54 0.89 19.99
C ALA A 49 -14.40 -0.63 20.20
N ASP A 50 -15.50 -1.32 20.55
CA ASP A 50 -15.50 -2.78 20.72
C ASP A 50 -15.15 -3.50 19.40
N VAL A 51 -15.72 -3.04 18.29
CA VAL A 51 -15.41 -3.58 16.96
C VAL A 51 -13.93 -3.41 16.64
N GLY A 52 -13.37 -2.22 16.89
CA GLY A 52 -11.96 -1.91 16.65
C GLY A 52 -11.02 -2.74 17.51
N ASP A 53 -11.35 -2.91 18.79
CA ASP A 53 -10.55 -3.69 19.74
C ASP A 53 -10.56 -5.19 19.40
N ILE A 54 -11.73 -5.78 19.16
CA ILE A 54 -11.88 -7.18 18.73
C ILE A 54 -11.17 -7.42 17.40
N ALA A 55 -11.33 -6.51 16.43
CA ALA A 55 -10.68 -6.64 15.13
C ALA A 55 -9.15 -6.59 15.28
N LYS A 56 -8.62 -5.64 16.05
CA LYS A 56 -7.19 -5.50 16.31
C LYS A 56 -6.62 -6.73 17.01
N ALA A 57 -7.26 -7.19 18.08
CA ALA A 57 -6.79 -8.32 18.87
C ALA A 57 -6.85 -9.65 18.07
N GLY A 58 -7.93 -9.86 17.32
CA GLY A 58 -8.05 -11.02 16.42
C GLY A 58 -7.01 -11.02 15.29
N LEU A 59 -6.75 -9.85 14.68
CA LEU A 59 -5.73 -9.71 13.65
C LEU A 59 -4.33 -9.94 14.20
N LEU A 60 -4.02 -9.39 15.38
CA LEU A 60 -2.75 -9.64 16.08
C LEU A 60 -2.57 -11.12 16.41
N GLN A 61 -3.64 -11.82 16.82
CA GLN A 61 -3.56 -13.26 17.07
C GLN A 61 -3.32 -14.06 15.78
N ARG A 62 -3.89 -13.65 14.65
CA ARG A 62 -3.55 -14.24 13.33
C ARG A 62 -2.09 -13.99 12.95
N LEU A 63 -1.58 -12.78 13.21
CA LEU A 63 -0.18 -12.44 12.94
C LEU A 63 0.81 -13.20 13.84
N ARG A 64 0.41 -13.60 15.05
CA ARG A 64 1.23 -14.49 15.90
C ARG A 64 1.39 -15.89 15.33
N HIS A 65 0.41 -16.35 14.55
CA HIS A 65 0.46 -17.61 13.81
C HIS A 65 0.85 -17.42 12.33
N ALA A 66 1.37 -16.24 11.97
CA ALA A 66 1.84 -16.00 10.63
C ALA A 66 3.04 -16.91 10.30
N PRO A 67 3.25 -17.25 9.02
CA PRO A 67 4.44 -17.94 8.56
C PRO A 67 5.71 -17.24 9.06
N GLU A 68 6.73 -18.04 9.38
CA GLU A 68 8.05 -17.53 9.75
C GLU A 68 8.53 -16.53 8.69
N GLY A 69 9.05 -15.40 9.16
CA GLY A 69 9.55 -14.32 8.31
C GLY A 69 8.51 -13.27 7.89
N LEU A 70 7.19 -13.54 7.91
CA LEU A 70 6.18 -12.56 7.47
C LEU A 70 6.20 -11.25 8.28
N PRO A 71 6.25 -11.25 9.63
CA PRO A 71 6.31 -10.00 10.40
C PRO A 71 7.57 -9.19 10.11
N GLY A 72 8.69 -9.86 9.86
CA GLY A 72 9.92 -9.21 9.42
C GLY A 72 9.78 -8.66 8.00
N GLY A 73 9.14 -9.42 7.11
CA GLY A 73 8.93 -9.07 5.71
C GLY A 73 8.06 -7.84 5.58
N MET A 74 7.01 -7.73 6.39
CA MET A 74 6.15 -6.55 6.42
C MET A 74 6.91 -5.27 6.82
N ARG A 75 7.93 -5.38 7.69
CA ARG A 75 8.80 -4.24 8.03
C ARG A 75 9.70 -3.83 6.86
N VAL A 76 10.19 -4.79 6.09
CA VAL A 76 10.98 -4.52 4.87
C VAL A 76 10.07 -3.92 3.80
N ALA A 77 8.87 -4.47 3.63
CA ALA A 77 7.84 -3.93 2.75
C ALA A 77 7.47 -2.49 3.12
N ALA A 78 7.31 -2.19 4.42
CA ALA A 78 7.08 -0.82 4.88
C ALA A 78 8.21 0.14 4.50
N ALA A 79 9.48 -0.29 4.65
CA ALA A 79 10.63 0.51 4.29
C ALA A 79 10.69 0.78 2.78
N ALA A 80 10.55 -0.27 1.98
CA ALA A 80 10.52 -0.19 0.53
C ALA A 80 9.32 0.63 0.02
N ALA A 81 8.13 0.43 0.58
CA ALA A 81 6.93 1.19 0.24
C ALA A 81 7.13 2.68 0.50
N LEU A 82 7.67 3.06 1.66
CA LEU A 82 7.95 4.46 1.95
C LEU A 82 9.01 5.04 0.99
N SER A 83 10.06 4.28 0.68
CA SER A 83 11.06 4.68 -0.32
C SER A 83 10.46 4.90 -1.71
N VAL A 84 9.62 3.97 -2.18
CA VAL A 84 8.92 4.08 -3.47
C VAL A 84 8.02 5.30 -3.48
N VAL A 85 7.18 5.48 -2.46
CA VAL A 85 6.24 6.60 -2.39
C VAL A 85 6.97 7.94 -2.32
N THR A 86 8.08 8.01 -1.59
CA THR A 86 8.92 9.23 -1.50
C THR A 86 9.52 9.57 -2.87
N ALA A 87 10.11 8.58 -3.55
CA ALA A 87 10.71 8.77 -4.88
C ALA A 87 9.66 9.14 -5.94
N VAL A 88 8.53 8.44 -5.95
CA VAL A 88 7.40 8.73 -6.86
C VAL A 88 6.90 10.16 -6.62
N SER A 89 6.65 10.55 -5.38
CA SER A 89 6.15 11.90 -5.04
C SER A 89 7.11 13.00 -5.50
N PHE A 90 8.42 12.76 -5.34
CA PHE A 90 9.45 13.66 -5.84
C PHE A 90 9.42 13.81 -7.36
N VAL A 91 9.37 12.68 -8.09
CA VAL A 91 9.30 12.68 -9.56
C VAL A 91 8.03 13.38 -10.04
N PHE A 92 6.86 13.08 -9.45
CA PHE A 92 5.61 13.73 -9.84
C PHE A 92 5.62 15.24 -9.60
N THR A 93 6.21 15.69 -8.49
CA THR A 93 6.35 17.12 -8.20
C THR A 93 7.17 17.82 -9.29
N LEU A 94 8.35 17.29 -9.61
CA LEU A 94 9.25 17.95 -10.57
C LEU A 94 8.82 17.81 -12.03
N ARG A 95 8.29 16.64 -12.41
CA ARG A 95 8.00 16.30 -13.82
C ARG A 95 6.59 16.60 -14.25
N VAL A 96 5.65 16.67 -13.32
CA VAL A 96 4.24 16.87 -13.64
C VAL A 96 3.78 18.19 -13.07
N GLU A 97 3.85 18.36 -11.76
CA GLU A 97 3.27 19.54 -11.12
C GLU A 97 3.97 20.83 -11.53
N MET A 98 5.30 20.83 -11.65
CA MET A 98 6.08 22.01 -12.06
C MET A 98 6.10 22.23 -13.58
N SER A 99 5.54 21.32 -14.37
CA SER A 99 5.48 21.49 -15.82
C SER A 99 4.30 22.37 -16.21
N PRO A 100 4.46 23.38 -17.08
CA PRO A 100 3.32 24.14 -17.57
C PRO A 100 2.34 23.21 -18.29
N PRO A 101 1.02 23.44 -18.16
CA PRO A 101 0.05 22.69 -18.95
C PRO A 101 0.29 22.94 -20.44
N PRO A 102 0.02 21.97 -21.33
CA PRO A 102 0.15 22.16 -22.77
C PRO A 102 -0.74 23.31 -23.23
N GLY A 103 -0.23 24.14 -24.15
CA GLY A 103 -1.02 25.19 -24.78
C GLY A 103 -2.29 24.59 -25.42
N GLY A 104 -3.43 25.26 -25.23
CA GLY A 104 -4.73 24.82 -25.75
C GLY A 104 -5.52 23.88 -24.84
N THR A 105 -5.15 23.75 -23.57
CA THR A 105 -5.94 23.00 -22.57
C THR A 105 -6.81 23.94 -21.73
N GLU A 106 -8.10 23.61 -21.57
CA GLU A 106 -9.10 24.38 -20.80
C GLU A 106 -9.12 24.01 -19.30
N PHE A 107 -7.97 23.68 -18.70
CA PHE A 107 -7.94 23.34 -17.27
C PHE A 107 -7.38 24.49 -16.46
N ASP A 108 -7.98 24.71 -15.29
CA ASP A 108 -7.43 25.61 -14.30
C ASP A 108 -6.08 25.08 -13.79
N THR A 109 -5.15 25.97 -13.52
CA THR A 109 -3.90 25.65 -12.80
C THR A 109 -4.05 25.97 -11.32
N PHE A 110 -3.30 25.25 -10.50
CA PHE A 110 -3.20 25.54 -9.08
C PHE A 110 -2.00 26.47 -8.82
N GLY A 111 -2.15 27.74 -9.18
CA GLY A 111 -1.08 28.73 -9.12
C GLY A 111 0.08 28.36 -10.04
N ALA A 112 1.27 28.12 -9.47
CA ALA A 112 2.46 27.69 -10.20
C ALA A 112 2.48 26.18 -10.54
N PHE A 113 1.46 25.42 -10.12
CA PHE A 113 1.40 23.98 -10.28
C PHE A 113 0.24 23.56 -11.19
N GLN A 114 0.35 22.39 -11.82
CA GLN A 114 -0.74 21.83 -12.61
C GLN A 114 -1.98 21.53 -11.75
N SER A 115 -1.78 21.08 -10.52
CA SER A 115 -2.90 20.63 -9.69
C SER A 115 -2.68 20.81 -8.18
N PRO A 116 -3.76 20.72 -7.37
CA PRO A 116 -3.64 20.63 -5.92
C PRO A 116 -2.89 19.38 -5.42
N ALA A 117 -2.63 18.37 -6.28
CA ALA A 117 -1.92 17.15 -5.87
C ALA A 117 -0.46 17.41 -5.48
N VAL A 118 0.12 18.57 -5.82
CA VAL A 118 1.40 19.02 -5.25
C VAL A 118 1.43 18.96 -3.73
N ILE A 119 0.30 19.26 -3.06
CA ILE A 119 0.17 19.18 -1.61
C ILE A 119 0.31 17.71 -1.16
N LEU A 120 -0.36 16.79 -1.86
CA LEU A 120 -0.28 15.36 -1.58
C LEU A 120 1.15 14.84 -1.74
N TRP A 121 1.84 15.21 -2.82
CA TRP A 121 3.23 14.80 -3.05
C TRP A 121 4.18 15.36 -1.99
N ALA A 122 4.01 16.64 -1.61
CA ALA A 122 4.79 17.26 -0.56
C ALA A 122 4.60 16.56 0.80
N LEU A 123 3.37 16.17 1.15
CA LEU A 123 3.10 15.43 2.39
C LEU A 123 3.81 14.07 2.41
N TRP A 124 3.74 13.30 1.32
CA TRP A 124 4.43 12.02 1.22
C TRP A 124 5.96 12.16 1.29
N MET A 125 6.52 13.17 0.61
CA MET A 125 7.95 13.49 0.71
C MET A 125 8.36 13.87 2.13
N ALA A 126 7.56 14.69 2.81
CA ALA A 126 7.82 15.10 4.20
C ALA A 126 7.84 13.89 5.15
N VAL A 127 6.93 12.93 4.98
CA VAL A 127 6.96 11.68 5.76
C VAL A 127 8.21 10.85 5.45
N GLY A 128 8.60 10.72 4.17
CA GLY A 128 9.81 10.02 3.75
C GLY A 128 11.08 10.61 4.36
N LEU A 129 11.28 11.92 4.22
CA LEU A 129 12.45 12.62 4.75
C LEU A 129 12.50 12.60 6.28
N SER A 130 11.34 12.80 6.93
CA SER A 130 11.28 12.81 8.39
C SER A 130 11.51 11.43 9.01
N ALA A 131 11.30 10.33 8.28
CA ALA A 131 11.59 8.98 8.76
C ALA A 131 13.07 8.72 9.09
N ALA A 132 13.99 9.56 8.58
CA ALA A 132 15.40 9.51 8.93
C ALA A 132 15.67 9.92 10.38
N PHE A 133 14.89 10.89 10.89
CA PHE A 133 15.14 11.56 12.16
C PHE A 133 14.10 11.22 13.23
N LEU A 134 12.87 10.92 12.83
CA LEU A 134 11.77 10.70 13.77
C LEU A 134 11.75 9.28 14.35
N PRO A 135 11.22 9.12 15.59
CA PRO A 135 10.93 7.81 16.13
C PRO A 135 9.90 7.07 15.28
N GLY A 136 10.03 5.76 15.10
CA GLY A 136 9.16 4.99 14.21
C GLY A 136 7.67 5.02 14.59
N ARG A 137 7.34 5.24 15.87
CA ARG A 137 5.95 5.48 16.31
C ARG A 137 5.35 6.77 15.74
N VAL A 138 6.17 7.81 15.61
CA VAL A 138 5.76 9.13 15.08
C VAL A 138 5.63 9.02 13.57
N THR A 139 6.60 8.42 12.88
CA THR A 139 6.51 8.15 11.43
C THR A 139 5.24 7.38 11.08
N ARG A 140 4.91 6.31 11.83
CA ARG A 140 3.65 5.58 11.65
C ARG A 140 2.40 6.47 11.76
N GLY A 141 2.37 7.36 12.74
CA GLY A 141 1.24 8.29 12.92
C GLY A 141 1.16 9.31 11.80
N LEU A 142 2.30 9.87 11.39
CA LEU A 142 2.37 10.87 10.32
C LEU A 142 1.89 10.35 8.97
N VAL A 143 2.08 9.06 8.66
CA VAL A 143 1.58 8.42 7.43
C VAL A 143 0.07 8.55 7.25
N LEU A 144 -0.70 8.65 8.34
CA LEU A 144 -2.15 8.78 8.27
C LEU A 144 -2.58 10.08 7.59
N VAL A 145 -1.79 11.15 7.68
CA VAL A 145 -2.08 12.46 7.08
C VAL A 145 -2.06 12.39 5.54
N PRO A 146 -0.96 12.02 4.87
CA PRO A 146 -0.98 11.87 3.43
C PRO A 146 -1.88 10.73 2.95
N MET A 147 -2.10 9.67 3.74
CA MET A 147 -3.12 8.66 3.39
C MET A 147 -4.53 9.25 3.34
N ALA A 148 -4.93 10.02 4.35
CA ALA A 148 -6.22 10.70 4.36
C ALA A 148 -6.33 11.69 3.19
N ALA A 149 -5.26 12.46 2.92
CA ALA A 149 -5.20 13.34 1.75
C ALA A 149 -5.31 12.55 0.43
N THR A 150 -4.66 11.39 0.31
CA THR A 150 -4.73 10.50 -0.87
C THR A 150 -6.18 10.05 -1.13
N LEU A 151 -6.89 9.66 -0.07
CA LEU A 151 -8.28 9.21 -0.17
C LEU A 151 -9.25 10.37 -0.44
N ALA A 152 -9.03 11.52 0.21
CA ALA A 152 -9.82 12.73 0.00
C ALA A 152 -9.59 13.36 -1.38
N TYR A 153 -8.43 13.12 -1.99
CA TYR A 153 -8.13 13.60 -3.33
C TYR A 153 -9.06 13.00 -4.39
N ILE A 154 -9.53 11.76 -4.21
CA ILE A 154 -10.43 11.09 -5.16
C ILE A 154 -11.73 11.89 -5.39
N PRO A 155 -12.51 12.25 -4.36
CA PRO A 155 -13.70 13.08 -4.55
C PRO A 155 -13.36 14.53 -4.93
N ILE A 156 -12.24 15.10 -4.46
CA ILE A 156 -11.82 16.47 -4.85
C ILE A 156 -11.58 16.52 -6.36
N ALA A 157 -10.81 15.58 -6.90
CA ALA A 157 -10.53 15.47 -8.33
C ALA A 157 -11.80 15.30 -9.18
N TYR A 158 -12.85 14.68 -8.63
CA TYR A 158 -14.14 14.56 -9.31
C TYR A 158 -14.94 15.86 -9.32
N LEU A 159 -14.80 16.69 -8.27
CA LEU A 159 -15.55 17.93 -8.10
C LEU A 159 -14.84 19.14 -8.70
N THR A 160 -13.52 19.07 -8.91
CA THR A 160 -12.72 20.17 -9.45
C THR A 160 -12.38 19.94 -10.92
N TYR A 161 -12.37 21.00 -11.73
CA TYR A 161 -11.92 20.95 -13.13
C TYR A 161 -10.38 20.96 -13.29
N TYR A 162 -9.62 20.70 -12.21
CA TYR A 162 -8.16 20.61 -12.28
C TYR A 162 -7.68 19.36 -13.01
N ALA A 163 -6.55 19.49 -13.71
CA ALA A 163 -5.81 18.34 -14.20
C ALA A 163 -5.46 17.43 -13.00
N SER A 164 -6.02 16.22 -12.95
CA SER A 164 -5.87 15.34 -11.80
C SER A 164 -5.00 14.12 -12.14
N PRO A 165 -4.14 13.65 -11.21
CA PRO A 165 -3.56 12.31 -11.28
C PRO A 165 -4.61 11.27 -11.64
N PRO A 166 -4.32 10.36 -12.58
CA PRO A 166 -5.22 9.27 -12.87
C PRO A 166 -5.51 8.50 -11.57
N MET A 167 -6.78 8.19 -11.32
CA MET A 167 -7.21 7.51 -10.08
C MET A 167 -6.42 6.21 -9.83
N PHE A 168 -5.93 5.59 -10.90
CA PHE A 168 -5.10 4.39 -10.89
C PHE A 168 -3.69 4.59 -10.31
N SER A 169 -3.18 5.81 -10.19
CA SER A 169 -1.95 6.12 -9.47
C SER A 169 -2.20 6.35 -7.97
N VAL A 170 -3.40 6.85 -7.62
CA VAL A 170 -3.82 7.14 -6.24
C VAL A 170 -4.06 5.86 -5.44
N ILE A 171 -4.62 4.82 -6.07
CA ILE A 171 -4.91 3.53 -5.40
C ILE A 171 -3.62 2.81 -4.97
N PRO A 172 -2.61 2.55 -5.85
CA PRO A 172 -1.33 1.98 -5.43
C PRO A 172 -0.63 2.81 -4.37
N LEU A 173 -0.71 4.15 -4.46
CA LEU A 173 -0.16 5.05 -3.44
C LEU A 173 -0.80 4.82 -2.06
N ALA A 174 -2.13 4.66 -2.01
CA ALA A 174 -2.85 4.32 -0.79
C ALA A 174 -2.46 2.93 -0.26
N VAL A 175 -2.27 1.94 -1.14
CA VAL A 175 -1.80 0.59 -0.77
C VAL A 175 -0.39 0.63 -0.20
N PHE A 176 0.55 1.33 -0.85
CA PHE A 176 1.89 1.53 -0.31
C PHE A 176 1.84 2.25 1.04
N GLY A 177 1.02 3.29 1.18
CA GLY A 177 0.79 3.99 2.45
C GLY A 177 0.32 3.06 3.56
N ALA A 178 -0.64 2.17 3.27
CA ALA A 178 -1.09 1.15 4.21
C ALA A 178 0.03 0.19 4.62
N LEU A 179 0.93 -0.17 3.70
CA LEU A 179 2.12 -0.97 4.03
C LEU A 179 3.09 -0.21 4.95
N VAL A 180 3.22 1.11 4.80
CA VAL A 180 4.05 1.93 5.71
C VAL A 180 3.53 1.90 7.15
N LEU A 181 2.24 1.62 7.40
CA LEU A 181 1.74 1.43 8.77
C LEU A 181 2.45 0.28 9.53
N ALA A 182 3.07 -0.66 8.82
CA ALA A 182 3.89 -1.70 9.43
C ALA A 182 5.31 -1.23 9.85
N TRP A 183 5.69 0.02 9.59
CA TRP A 183 7.01 0.61 9.88
C TRP A 183 7.48 0.38 11.32
N PRO A 184 8.62 -0.26 11.63
CA PRO A 184 8.95 -0.66 12.99
C PRO A 184 9.02 0.52 13.99
N LYS A 185 8.61 0.29 15.25
CA LYS A 185 8.70 1.31 16.33
C LYS A 185 10.14 1.80 16.53
N THR A 186 11.09 0.88 16.42
CA THR A 186 12.54 1.09 16.50
C THR A 186 13.18 0.66 15.18
N PRO A 187 13.13 1.51 14.14
CA PRO A 187 13.71 1.19 12.84
C PRO A 187 15.23 1.17 12.93
N HIS A 188 15.84 0.15 12.32
CA HIS A 188 17.28 0.08 12.09
C HIS A 188 17.72 1.22 11.16
N TRP A 189 18.97 1.68 11.27
CA TRP A 189 19.45 2.84 10.53
C TRP A 189 19.27 2.71 9.02
N THR A 190 19.47 1.51 8.46
CA THR A 190 19.26 1.24 7.02
C THR A 190 17.83 1.52 6.56
N MET A 191 16.83 1.23 7.40
CA MET A 191 15.43 1.53 7.08
C MET A 191 15.15 3.03 7.15
N ARG A 192 15.80 3.74 8.08
CA ARG A 192 15.64 5.19 8.24
C ARG A 192 16.19 5.99 7.07
N VAL A 193 17.33 5.57 6.53
CA VAL A 193 17.98 6.27 5.41
C VAL A 193 17.45 5.83 4.03
N ALA A 194 16.71 4.73 3.94
CA ALA A 194 16.22 4.23 2.66
C ALA A 194 15.31 5.23 1.91
N PRO A 195 14.36 5.95 2.55
CA PRO A 195 13.54 6.94 1.85
C PRO A 195 14.30 8.19 1.33
N PRO A 196 15.18 8.86 2.10
CA PRO A 196 15.95 9.97 1.54
C PRO A 196 16.94 9.49 0.46
N VAL A 197 17.52 8.30 0.59
CA VAL A 197 18.38 7.73 -0.46
C VAL A 197 17.58 7.48 -1.74
N SER A 198 16.35 6.96 -1.67
CA SER A 198 15.53 6.76 -2.87
C SER A 198 15.15 8.07 -3.55
N LEU A 199 14.94 9.14 -2.79
CA LEU A 199 14.75 10.48 -3.34
C LEU A 199 16.01 10.97 -4.08
N LEU A 200 17.20 10.82 -3.50
CA LEU A 200 18.46 11.19 -4.15
C LEU A 200 18.71 10.39 -5.43
N LEU A 201 18.38 9.10 -5.42
CA LEU A 201 18.43 8.26 -6.63
C LEU A 201 17.44 8.74 -7.69
N ALA A 202 16.23 9.12 -7.29
CA ALA A 202 15.24 9.69 -8.20
C ALA A 202 15.70 11.04 -8.79
N LEU A 203 16.38 11.87 -8.00
CA LEU A 203 17.02 13.10 -8.47
C LEU A 203 18.17 12.81 -9.45
N GLY A 204 18.99 11.78 -9.21
CA GLY A 204 20.00 11.36 -10.18
C GLY A 204 19.38 10.89 -11.50
N ALA A 205 18.28 10.14 -11.42
CA ALA A 205 17.53 9.67 -12.59
C ALA A 205 16.78 10.80 -13.33
N PHE A 206 16.57 11.95 -12.69
CA PHE A 206 15.96 13.11 -13.32
C PHE A 206 16.81 13.64 -14.48
N GLY A 207 18.14 13.58 -14.41
CA GLY A 207 19.00 14.11 -15.48
C GLY A 207 18.98 13.30 -16.78
N ILE A 208 18.46 12.07 -16.77
CA ILE A 208 18.56 11.10 -17.87
C ILE A 208 17.22 10.78 -18.55
N THR A 209 16.12 11.40 -18.09
CA THR A 209 14.76 11.14 -18.57
C THR A 209 14.18 12.37 -19.29
N GLU A 210 13.27 12.16 -20.25
CA GLU A 210 12.75 13.25 -21.10
C GLU A 210 11.84 14.23 -20.34
N PRO A 211 11.83 15.53 -20.73
CA PRO A 211 11.39 16.61 -19.85
C PRO A 211 9.90 16.99 -19.87
N HIS A 212 9.05 16.52 -20.77
CA HIS A 212 7.72 17.12 -20.97
C HIS A 212 6.59 16.11 -20.90
N ARG A 213 5.92 16.00 -19.75
CA ARG A 213 4.87 15.01 -19.59
C ARG A 213 3.75 15.55 -18.68
N THR A 214 2.50 15.34 -19.10
CA THR A 214 1.30 15.84 -18.39
C THR A 214 0.40 14.69 -17.97
N TYR A 215 -0.51 14.93 -17.02
CA TYR A 215 -1.49 13.92 -16.59
C TYR A 215 -2.34 13.35 -17.75
N ARG A 216 -2.48 14.06 -18.87
CA ARG A 216 -3.39 13.70 -19.98
C ARG A 216 -2.73 12.89 -21.10
N THR A 217 -1.47 13.15 -21.46
CA THR A 217 -0.85 12.43 -22.59
C THR A 217 -0.44 11.00 -22.22
N GLY A 218 -0.50 10.62 -20.95
CA GLY A 218 -0.09 9.28 -20.50
C GLY A 218 1.43 9.05 -20.61
N ASP A 219 2.17 9.99 -21.17
CA ASP A 219 3.60 9.85 -21.38
C ASP A 219 4.35 9.81 -20.06
N VAL A 220 3.92 10.56 -19.01
CA VAL A 220 4.53 10.56 -17.64
C VAL A 220 4.70 9.14 -17.14
N VAL A 221 3.78 8.27 -17.55
CA VAL A 221 3.57 6.98 -16.94
C VAL A 221 4.65 5.99 -17.36
N LEU A 222 5.49 6.19 -18.37
CA LEU A 222 6.46 5.16 -18.84
C LEU A 222 7.69 4.92 -17.94
N ASP A 223 8.30 5.97 -17.39
CA ASP A 223 9.63 5.85 -16.77
C ASP A 223 9.53 5.43 -15.28
N LEU A 224 8.44 5.81 -14.62
CA LEU A 224 8.14 5.51 -13.21
C LEU A 224 7.90 4.02 -12.91
N PRO A 225 7.12 3.27 -13.70
CA PRO A 225 7.02 1.82 -13.62
C PRO A 225 8.36 1.13 -13.72
N VAL A 226 9.24 1.60 -14.60
CA VAL A 226 10.56 1.01 -14.75
C VAL A 226 11.33 1.19 -13.44
N LEU A 227 11.31 2.39 -12.84
CA LEU A 227 11.91 2.62 -11.53
C LEU A 227 11.28 1.77 -10.41
N VAL A 228 9.95 1.67 -10.37
CA VAL A 228 9.22 0.85 -9.38
C VAL A 228 9.50 -0.64 -9.56
N LEU A 229 9.54 -1.14 -10.80
CA LEU A 229 9.84 -2.52 -11.16
C LEU A 229 11.32 -2.86 -10.94
N LEU A 230 12.25 -1.93 -11.20
CA LEU A 230 13.66 -2.11 -10.89
C LEU A 230 13.89 -2.16 -9.38
N ALA A 231 13.22 -1.27 -8.62
CA ALA A 231 13.26 -1.30 -7.15
C ALA A 231 12.68 -2.62 -6.61
N LEU A 232 11.55 -3.10 -7.16
CA LEU A 232 11.03 -4.43 -6.83
C LEU A 232 11.98 -5.55 -7.22
N GLY A 233 12.54 -5.51 -8.42
CA GLY A 233 13.47 -6.52 -8.94
C GLY A 233 14.69 -6.64 -8.03
N ALA A 234 15.24 -5.50 -7.59
CA ALA A 234 16.31 -5.47 -6.60
C ALA A 234 15.89 -6.10 -5.26
N ILE A 235 14.67 -5.86 -4.78
CA ILE A 235 14.13 -6.46 -3.55
C ILE A 235 13.94 -7.97 -3.70
N VAL A 236 13.44 -8.43 -4.85
CA VAL A 236 13.29 -9.86 -5.18
C VAL A 236 14.66 -10.54 -5.22
N ILE A 237 15.63 -9.97 -5.92
CA ILE A 237 17.01 -10.49 -6.01
C ILE A 237 17.63 -10.55 -4.62
N ALA A 238 17.55 -9.46 -3.85
CA ALA A 238 18.03 -9.44 -2.48
C ALA A 238 17.36 -10.52 -1.62
N GLY A 239 16.07 -10.78 -1.83
CA GLY A 239 15.36 -11.81 -1.09
C GLY A 239 15.71 -13.24 -1.49
N VAL A 240 15.99 -13.48 -2.76
CA VAL A 240 16.52 -14.75 -3.24
C VAL A 240 17.92 -14.99 -2.65
N VAL A 241 18.80 -13.99 -2.69
CA VAL A 241 20.15 -14.06 -2.11
C VAL A 241 20.09 -14.29 -0.60
N GLU A 242 19.25 -13.55 0.13
CA GLU A 242 19.06 -13.72 1.58
C GLU A 242 18.56 -15.14 1.91
N TYR A 243 17.64 -15.67 1.09
CA TYR A 243 17.13 -17.02 1.28
C TYR A 243 18.22 -18.09 1.08
N PHE A 244 19.04 -17.98 0.04
CA PHE A 244 20.11 -18.95 -0.21
C PHE A 244 21.25 -18.86 0.80
N THR A 245 21.53 -17.67 1.35
CA THR A 245 22.62 -17.45 2.30
C THR A 245 22.21 -17.68 3.76
N ARG A 246 21.03 -17.21 4.16
CA ARG A 246 20.58 -17.16 5.57
C ARG A 246 19.37 -18.04 5.85
N ARG A 247 18.78 -18.68 4.83
CA ARG A 247 17.54 -19.49 4.92
C ARG A 247 16.34 -18.74 5.51
N THR A 248 16.34 -17.41 5.40
CA THR A 248 15.24 -16.55 5.83
C THR A 248 14.33 -16.22 4.64
N THR A 249 13.02 -16.14 4.89
CA THR A 249 11.99 -15.84 3.88
C THR A 249 11.48 -14.40 3.97
N ARG A 250 12.11 -13.58 4.81
CA ARG A 250 11.67 -12.23 5.18
C ARG A 250 11.46 -11.33 3.96
N THR A 251 12.48 -11.22 3.14
CA THR A 251 12.54 -10.40 1.93
C THR A 251 11.71 -10.97 0.80
N LEU A 252 11.54 -12.29 0.73
CA LEU A 252 10.57 -12.92 -0.18
C LEU A 252 9.13 -12.51 0.17
N TRP A 253 8.77 -12.53 1.44
CA TRP A 253 7.47 -12.02 1.90
C TRP A 253 7.29 -10.53 1.57
N ALA A 254 8.35 -9.73 1.74
CA ALA A 254 8.31 -8.32 1.37
C ALA A 254 8.06 -8.11 -0.12
N ALA A 255 8.80 -8.84 -0.97
CA ALA A 255 8.61 -8.82 -2.41
C ALA A 255 7.19 -9.22 -2.81
N SER A 256 6.65 -10.31 -2.25
CA SER A 256 5.29 -10.78 -2.53
C SER A 256 4.22 -9.71 -2.24
N VAL A 257 4.36 -8.99 -1.13
CA VAL A 257 3.39 -7.97 -0.74
C VAL A 257 3.51 -6.70 -1.59
N LEU A 258 4.74 -6.34 -2.00
CA LEU A 258 4.98 -5.16 -2.84
C LEU A 258 4.68 -5.40 -4.32
N LEU A 259 4.73 -6.65 -4.78
CA LEU A 259 4.44 -7.04 -6.17
C LEU A 259 3.06 -6.57 -6.60
N LEU A 260 2.05 -6.71 -5.75
CA LEU A 260 0.66 -6.39 -6.10
C LEU A 260 0.46 -4.90 -6.46
N PRO A 261 0.80 -3.91 -5.59
CA PRO A 261 0.66 -2.49 -5.94
C PRO A 261 1.60 -2.05 -7.05
N ALA A 262 2.81 -2.61 -7.13
CA ALA A 262 3.79 -2.19 -8.12
C ALA A 262 3.51 -2.73 -9.52
N VAL A 263 3.00 -3.95 -9.63
CA VAL A 263 2.57 -4.49 -10.92
C VAL A 263 1.31 -3.78 -11.41
N TRP A 264 0.36 -3.47 -10.51
CA TRP A 264 -0.77 -2.61 -10.85
C TRP A 264 -0.30 -1.26 -11.42
N PHE A 265 0.69 -0.65 -10.78
CA PHE A 265 1.26 0.61 -11.23
C PHE A 265 1.92 0.48 -12.61
N ALA A 266 2.59 -0.64 -12.90
CA ALA A 266 3.30 -0.85 -14.16
C ALA A 266 2.41 -1.21 -15.35
N THR A 267 1.36 -2.02 -15.13
CA THR A 267 0.46 -2.44 -16.20
C THR A 267 -0.33 -1.28 -16.78
N TYR A 268 -0.71 -0.31 -15.95
CA TYR A 268 -1.43 0.88 -16.40
C TYR A 268 -0.58 1.77 -17.31
N SER A 269 0.70 1.95 -16.96
CA SER A 269 1.64 2.68 -17.81
C SER A 269 1.73 2.14 -19.22
N LEU A 270 1.96 0.83 -19.32
CA LEU A 270 2.14 0.14 -20.59
C LEU A 270 0.87 0.17 -21.45
N ALA A 271 -0.28 0.44 -20.83
CA ALA A 271 -1.54 0.56 -21.52
C ALA A 271 -1.86 2.01 -21.92
N GLY A 272 -1.42 3.00 -21.13
CA GLY A 272 -1.49 4.42 -21.50
C GLY A 272 -0.72 4.75 -22.78
N THR A 273 0.40 4.08 -23.04
CA THR A 273 1.18 4.26 -24.28
C THR A 273 0.50 3.71 -25.53
N ARG A 274 -0.33 2.67 -25.38
CA ARG A 274 -1.13 2.16 -26.50
C ARG A 274 -2.32 3.07 -26.80
N MET A 275 -2.82 3.79 -25.79
CA MET A 275 -3.89 4.77 -25.96
C MET A 275 -3.44 6.01 -26.75
N SER A 276 -2.22 6.51 -26.52
CA SER A 276 -1.68 7.64 -27.29
C SER A 276 -1.39 7.31 -28.76
N ALA A 277 -1.30 6.02 -29.11
CA ALA A 277 -1.10 5.54 -30.47
C ALA A 277 -2.38 5.43 -31.33
N GLY A 278 -3.57 5.78 -30.81
CA GLY A 278 -4.82 5.89 -31.58
C GLY A 278 -5.73 4.66 -31.61
N ASP A 279 -5.39 3.57 -30.91
CA ASP A 279 -6.16 2.32 -30.89
C ASP A 279 -7.26 2.32 -29.79
N TRP A 280 -8.33 3.10 -29.99
CA TRP A 280 -9.38 3.32 -29.00
C TRP A 280 -10.45 2.21 -28.87
N ASN A 281 -10.51 1.25 -29.81
CA ASN A 281 -11.67 0.36 -29.93
C ASN A 281 -11.44 -1.04 -29.31
N VAL A 282 -12.23 -1.34 -28.26
CA VAL A 282 -12.60 -2.68 -27.75
C VAL A 282 -11.51 -3.51 -27.04
N ALA A 283 -10.22 -3.37 -27.36
CA ALA A 283 -9.16 -4.14 -26.69
C ALA A 283 -8.84 -3.63 -25.27
N ALA A 284 -9.09 -2.35 -24.99
CA ALA A 284 -8.62 -1.68 -23.77
C ALA A 284 -9.27 -2.29 -22.51
N SER A 285 -10.59 -2.26 -22.37
CA SER A 285 -11.30 -2.72 -21.16
C SER A 285 -11.09 -4.21 -20.84
N GLY A 286 -11.09 -5.06 -21.87
CA GLY A 286 -10.83 -6.50 -21.72
C GLY A 286 -9.39 -6.80 -21.30
N THR A 287 -8.41 -6.11 -21.90
CA THR A 287 -6.98 -6.27 -21.56
C THR A 287 -6.67 -5.70 -20.18
N TYR A 288 -7.31 -4.61 -19.75
CA TYR A 288 -7.14 -4.04 -18.40
C TYR A 288 -7.59 -5.00 -17.31
N VAL A 289 -8.78 -5.58 -17.44
CA VAL A 289 -9.32 -6.51 -16.46
C VAL A 289 -8.52 -7.81 -16.46
N THR A 290 -8.21 -8.38 -17.64
CA THR A 290 -7.43 -9.62 -17.71
C THR A 290 -5.99 -9.45 -17.26
N THR A 291 -5.35 -8.32 -17.53
CA THR A 291 -3.97 -8.04 -17.09
C THR A 291 -3.93 -7.82 -15.58
N ALA A 292 -4.83 -7.00 -15.02
CA ALA A 292 -4.92 -6.81 -13.58
C ALA A 292 -5.25 -8.12 -12.83
N VAL A 293 -6.15 -8.95 -13.39
CA VAL A 293 -6.48 -10.28 -12.85
C VAL A 293 -5.29 -11.23 -12.93
N ASN A 294 -4.64 -11.36 -14.09
CA ASN A 294 -3.49 -12.27 -14.28
C ASN A 294 -2.32 -11.92 -13.36
N PHE A 295 -2.07 -10.63 -13.16
CA PHE A 295 -1.00 -10.20 -12.26
C PHE A 295 -1.39 -10.27 -10.78
N GLY A 296 -2.66 -10.04 -10.43
CA GLY A 296 -3.18 -10.36 -9.10
C GLY A 296 -3.03 -11.85 -8.78
N LEU A 297 -3.29 -12.72 -9.75
CA LEU A 297 -3.07 -14.16 -9.66
C LEU A 297 -1.59 -14.52 -9.52
N MET A 298 -0.68 -13.88 -10.27
CA MET A 298 0.78 -14.08 -10.12
C MET A 298 1.31 -13.59 -8.77
N ALA A 299 0.85 -12.43 -8.29
CA ALA A 299 1.21 -11.88 -6.98
C ALA A 299 0.69 -12.74 -5.82
N LEU A 300 -0.42 -13.48 -6.03
CA LEU A 300 -0.92 -14.50 -5.10
C LEU A 300 -0.16 -15.83 -5.22
N ALA A 301 0.31 -16.20 -6.42
CA ALA A 301 1.03 -17.45 -6.66
C ALA A 301 2.35 -17.52 -5.88
N ILE A 302 3.09 -16.42 -5.78
CA ILE A 302 4.39 -16.40 -5.07
C ILE A 302 4.27 -16.69 -3.57
N PRO A 303 3.39 -16.03 -2.79
CA PRO A 303 3.17 -16.38 -1.39
C PRO A 303 2.51 -17.76 -1.22
N LEU A 304 1.68 -18.21 -2.16
CA LEU A 304 1.11 -19.58 -2.13
C LEU A 304 2.18 -20.65 -2.37
N VAL A 305 3.13 -20.44 -3.27
CA VAL A 305 4.28 -21.32 -3.49
C VAL A 305 5.20 -21.31 -2.28
N ALA A 306 5.46 -20.14 -1.69
CA ALA A 306 6.25 -20.02 -0.47
C ALA A 306 5.58 -20.75 0.72
N LEU A 307 4.25 -20.63 0.86
CA LEU A 307 3.44 -21.33 1.86
C LEU A 307 3.46 -22.85 1.64
N ALA A 308 3.15 -23.31 0.42
CA ALA A 308 3.13 -24.72 0.07
C ALA A 308 4.49 -25.39 0.30
N TRP A 309 5.58 -24.69 -0.05
CA TRP A 309 6.95 -25.18 0.17
C TRP A 309 7.30 -25.23 1.67
N SER A 310 6.89 -24.22 2.44
CA SER A 310 7.14 -24.21 3.90
C SER A 310 6.43 -25.36 4.61
N HIS A 311 5.18 -25.67 4.21
CA HIS A 311 4.41 -26.80 4.73
C HIS A 311 5.00 -28.16 4.33
N TRP A 312 5.45 -28.32 3.08
CA TRP A 312 6.10 -29.55 2.62
C TRP A 312 7.38 -29.86 3.40
N ARG A 313 8.18 -28.85 3.75
CA ARG A 313 9.37 -29.05 4.60
C ARG A 313 9.03 -29.42 6.03
N ALA A 314 7.99 -28.82 6.60
CA ALA A 314 7.56 -29.14 7.97
C ALA A 314 7.04 -30.59 8.07
N ALA A 315 6.45 -31.14 7.01
CA ALA A 315 5.99 -32.52 6.94
C ALA A 315 7.10 -33.57 6.71
N LYS A 316 8.31 -33.14 6.34
CA LYS A 316 9.49 -34.01 6.12
C LYS A 316 10.46 -34.04 7.30
N ARG A 317 10.20 -33.25 8.35
CA ARG A 317 10.92 -33.30 9.62
C ARG A 317 10.11 -34.11 10.61
#